data_AF-A0A1L5KX81-F1
#
_entry.id   AF-A0A1L5KX81-F1
#
_cell.length_a   1.000
_cell.length_b   1.000
_cell.length_c   1.000
_cell.angle_alpha   90.00
_cell.angle_beta   90.00
_cell.angle_gamma   90.00
#
_symmetry.space_group_name_H-M   'P 1'
#
loop_
_entity.id
_entity.type
_entity.pdbx_description
1 polymer ?
#
loop_
_entity_poly.entity_id
_entity_poly.type
_entity_poly.pdbx_seq_one_letter_code
_entity_poly.pdbx_strand_id
1 'polypeptide(L)'
;MTTKKLHLKSIIYELLWFLQGDTNVKYLQEHGVRIWNEWADENGDLGHIYGYQWRSWPDYNGGFIDQISEVVETIKHNPDSRRIIVSAWNVADLNNMNLPPCHAFFQFYVADGRLSLQLYQRSADIFLGVPFNIASYALLLQIIAANDGTSDGIESRRFCPHLW
;
A
#
# COMPACT_ATOMS: atom_id res chain seq x y z
N MET A 1 -2.75 8.99 -17.96
CA MET A 1 -2.99 7.98 -19.01
C MET A 1 -4.49 7.82 -19.22
N THR A 2 -4.98 7.88 -20.45
CA THR A 2 -6.43 7.97 -20.77
C THR A 2 -6.89 7.04 -21.91
N THR A 3 -6.17 5.96 -22.23
CA THR A 3 -6.56 5.06 -23.35
C THR A 3 -7.45 3.88 -22.96
N LYS A 4 -7.66 3.59 -21.67
CA LYS A 4 -8.59 2.55 -21.17
C LYS A 4 -9.25 3.02 -19.88
N LYS A 5 -10.56 2.76 -19.71
CA LYS A 5 -11.31 3.14 -18.50
C LYS A 5 -10.76 2.36 -17.30
N LEU A 6 -10.07 3.05 -16.39
CA LEU A 6 -9.62 2.48 -15.13
C LEU A 6 -10.82 2.09 -14.27
N HIS A 7 -10.78 0.91 -13.67
CA HIS A 7 -11.84 0.45 -12.78
C HIS A 7 -11.62 1.01 -11.37
N LEU A 8 -11.86 2.33 -11.23
CA LEU A 8 -11.58 3.10 -10.00
C LEU A 8 -12.16 2.47 -8.74
N LYS A 9 -13.36 1.88 -8.84
CA LYS A 9 -13.99 1.13 -7.75
C LYS A 9 -13.06 0.05 -7.19
N SER A 10 -12.42 -0.75 -8.05
CA SER A 10 -11.51 -1.80 -7.62
C SER A 10 -10.28 -1.24 -6.91
N ILE A 11 -9.73 -0.12 -7.41
CA ILE A 11 -8.55 0.53 -6.82
C ILE A 11 -8.84 1.00 -5.40
N ILE A 12 -9.98 1.67 -5.20
CA ILE A 12 -10.37 2.19 -3.89
C ILE A 12 -10.58 1.05 -2.90
N TYR A 13 -11.38 0.04 -3.26
CA TYR A 13 -11.68 -1.06 -2.34
C TYR A 13 -10.45 -1.92 -2.04
N GLU A 14 -9.55 -2.14 -3.00
CA GLU A 14 -8.29 -2.83 -2.73
C GLU A 14 -7.42 -2.05 -1.76
N LEU A 15 -7.27 -0.73 -1.96
CA LEU A 15 -6.48 0.09 -1.03
C LEU A 15 -7.07 0.11 0.38
N LEU A 16 -8.39 0.24 0.50
CA LEU A 16 -9.08 0.18 1.79
C LEU A 16 -8.93 -1.19 2.47
N TRP A 17 -8.90 -2.27 1.68
CA TRP A 17 -8.69 -3.62 2.16
C TRP A 17 -7.26 -3.82 2.68
N PHE A 18 -6.24 -3.35 1.94
CA PHE A 18 -4.85 -3.31 2.42
C PHE A 18 -4.70 -2.47 3.70
N LEU A 19 -5.32 -1.29 3.73
CA LEU A 19 -5.29 -0.44 4.92
C LEU A 19 -6.01 -1.07 6.11
N GLN A 20 -6.97 -1.96 5.93
CA GLN A 20 -7.59 -2.71 7.04
C GLN A 20 -6.71 -3.85 7.57
N GLY A 21 -5.68 -4.25 6.82
CA GLY A 21 -4.83 -5.39 7.16
C GLY A 21 -5.41 -6.74 6.77
N ASP A 22 -6.52 -6.74 6.02
CA ASP A 22 -7.23 -7.95 5.62
C ASP A 22 -6.52 -8.62 4.44
N THR A 23 -6.63 -9.94 4.39
CA THR A 23 -6.02 -10.83 3.39
C THR A 23 -7.01 -11.85 2.82
N ASN A 24 -8.28 -11.78 3.21
CA ASN A 24 -9.34 -12.60 2.65
C ASN A 24 -10.13 -11.83 1.57
N VAL A 25 -10.42 -12.46 0.43
CA VAL A 25 -11.10 -11.81 -0.70
C VAL A 25 -12.57 -11.50 -0.44
N LYS A 26 -13.17 -11.99 0.65
CA LYS A 26 -14.59 -11.78 0.96
C LYS A 26 -14.98 -10.32 1.00
N TYR A 27 -14.19 -9.46 1.66
CA TYR A 27 -14.44 -8.02 1.67
C TYR A 27 -14.50 -7.43 0.25
N LEU A 28 -13.57 -7.83 -0.62
CA LEU A 28 -13.54 -7.37 -2.01
C LEU A 28 -14.78 -7.87 -2.77
N GLN A 29 -15.15 -9.14 -2.58
CA GLN A 29 -16.28 -9.77 -3.26
C GLN A 29 -17.62 -9.14 -2.85
N GLU A 30 -17.81 -8.83 -1.57
CA GLU A 30 -18.98 -8.12 -1.05
C GLU A 30 -19.16 -6.74 -1.71
N HIS A 31 -18.03 -6.11 -2.09
CA HIS A 31 -18.03 -4.84 -2.82
C HIS A 31 -17.99 -5.02 -4.34
N GLY A 32 -18.15 -6.24 -4.86
CA GLY A 32 -18.18 -6.54 -6.29
C GLY A 32 -16.81 -6.42 -6.98
N VAL A 33 -15.72 -6.54 -6.22
CA VAL A 33 -14.34 -6.53 -6.70
C VAL A 33 -13.82 -7.98 -6.67
N ARG A 34 -13.29 -8.46 -7.80
CA ARG A 34 -12.86 -9.87 -7.98
C ARG A 34 -11.42 -10.01 -8.46
N ILE A 35 -10.65 -8.92 -8.42
CA ILE A 35 -9.30 -8.87 -9.00
C ILE A 35 -8.32 -9.84 -8.33
N TRP A 36 -8.57 -10.25 -7.09
CA TRP A 36 -7.73 -11.17 -6.32
C TRP A 36 -8.19 -12.63 -6.32
N ASN A 37 -9.34 -12.93 -6.95
CA ASN A 37 -9.98 -14.25 -6.83
C ASN A 37 -9.11 -15.40 -7.37
N GLU A 38 -8.26 -15.14 -8.35
CA GLU A 38 -7.44 -16.19 -8.98
C GLU A 38 -6.27 -16.68 -8.12
N TRP A 39 -5.90 -15.92 -7.08
CA TRP A 39 -4.84 -16.32 -6.14
C TRP A 39 -5.38 -16.79 -4.79
N ALA A 40 -6.68 -16.60 -4.53
CA ALA A 40 -7.27 -16.99 -3.27
C ALA A 40 -7.44 -18.51 -3.18
N ASP A 41 -7.29 -19.07 -1.98
CA ASP A 41 -7.57 -20.48 -1.74
C ASP A 41 -9.08 -20.77 -1.66
N GLU A 42 -9.45 -22.00 -1.29
CA GLU A 42 -10.84 -22.44 -1.18
C GLU A 42 -11.66 -21.68 -0.12
N ASN A 43 -11.00 -21.09 0.88
CA ASN A 43 -11.62 -20.26 1.93
C ASN A 43 -11.57 -18.77 1.60
N GLY A 44 -10.94 -18.41 0.48
CA GLY A 44 -10.75 -17.03 0.05
C GLY A 44 -9.50 -16.36 0.63
N ASP A 45 -8.61 -17.11 1.27
CA ASP A 45 -7.40 -16.57 1.90
C ASP A 45 -6.25 -16.46 0.89
N LEU A 46 -5.45 -15.39 1.05
CA LEU A 46 -4.27 -15.12 0.22
C LEU A 46 -2.94 -15.28 0.97
N GLY A 47 -3.02 -15.69 2.25
CA GLY A 47 -1.90 -15.71 3.16
C GLY A 47 -1.43 -14.31 3.56
N HIS A 48 -0.17 -14.17 3.97
CA HIS A 48 0.35 -12.95 4.60
C HIS A 48 0.79 -11.86 3.60
N ILE A 49 -0.07 -11.53 2.65
CA ILE A 49 0.21 -10.51 1.62
C ILE A 49 0.08 -9.08 2.16
N TYR A 50 0.21 -8.08 1.29
CA TYR A 50 0.30 -6.63 1.57
C TYR A 50 -0.37 -6.15 2.86
N GLY A 51 -1.69 -6.29 3.01
CA GLY A 51 -2.43 -5.77 4.18
C GLY A 51 -1.85 -6.28 5.50
N TYR A 52 -1.60 -7.59 5.59
CA TYR A 52 -0.97 -8.20 6.74
C TYR A 52 0.41 -7.60 7.01
N GLN A 53 1.27 -7.47 5.99
CA GLN A 53 2.59 -6.86 6.19
C GLN A 53 2.50 -5.38 6.57
N TRP A 54 1.54 -4.63 6.04
CA TRP A 54 1.39 -3.19 6.31
C TRP A 54 0.90 -2.91 7.73
N ARG A 55 0.00 -3.74 8.27
CA ARG A 55 -0.69 -3.50 9.55
C ARG A 55 -0.29 -4.46 10.67
N SER A 56 0.41 -5.54 10.35
CA SER A 56 0.64 -6.66 11.26
C SER A 56 1.95 -7.40 10.98
N TRP A 57 3.00 -6.68 10.55
CA TRP A 57 4.30 -7.29 10.29
C TRP A 57 4.83 -7.97 11.57
N PRO A 58 5.17 -9.27 11.56
CA PRO A 58 5.60 -9.97 12.76
C PRO A 58 6.93 -9.41 13.30
N ASP A 59 6.97 -9.05 14.58
CA ASP A 59 8.18 -8.51 15.22
C ASP A 59 9.17 -9.61 15.66
N TYR A 60 8.78 -10.88 15.47
CA TYR A 60 9.50 -12.10 15.89
C TYR A 60 9.75 -12.24 17.40
N ASN A 61 9.07 -11.42 18.22
CA ASN A 61 9.04 -11.47 19.69
C ASN A 61 7.64 -11.76 20.24
N GLY A 62 6.67 -12.06 19.36
CA GLY A 62 5.29 -12.39 19.72
C GLY A 62 4.30 -11.24 19.58
N GLY A 63 4.74 -10.09 19.07
CA GLY A 63 3.92 -8.95 18.69
C GLY A 63 3.93 -8.68 17.18
N PHE A 64 3.56 -7.47 16.81
CA PHE A 64 3.56 -7.01 15.42
C PHE A 64 3.88 -5.51 15.31
N ILE A 65 4.29 -5.11 14.11
CA ILE A 65 4.61 -3.75 13.72
C ILE A 65 3.52 -3.27 12.75
N ASP A 66 2.83 -2.20 13.11
CA ASP A 66 1.88 -1.50 12.23
C ASP A 66 2.60 -0.36 11.52
N GLN A 67 3.19 -0.69 10.36
CA GLN A 67 4.01 0.25 9.58
C GLN A 67 3.21 1.48 9.11
N ILE A 68 1.90 1.35 8.85
CA ILE A 68 1.07 2.48 8.43
C ILE A 68 0.87 3.47 9.58
N SER A 69 0.61 2.96 10.79
CA SER A 69 0.51 3.80 11.97
C SER A 69 1.85 4.50 12.28
N GLU A 70 2.97 3.77 12.19
CA GLU A 70 4.30 4.36 12.37
C GLU A 70 4.61 5.46 11.35
N VAL A 71 4.19 5.29 10.09
CA VAL A 71 4.32 6.33 9.06
C VAL A 71 3.56 7.59 9.46
N VAL A 72 2.28 7.46 9.84
CA VAL A 72 1.44 8.61 10.22
C VAL A 72 2.04 9.34 11.43
N GLU A 73 2.44 8.60 12.46
CA GLU A 73 3.06 9.19 13.65
C GLU A 73 4.41 9.85 13.35
N THR A 74 5.22 9.23 12.49
CA THR A 74 6.51 9.81 12.09
C THR A 74 6.34 11.08 11.27
N ILE A 75 5.37 11.15 10.36
CA ILE A 75 5.10 12.37 9.58
C ILE A 75 4.70 13.51 10.52
N LYS A 76 3.85 13.23 11.52
CA LYS A 76 3.38 14.22 12.51
C LYS A 76 4.48 14.74 13.42
N HIS A 77 5.37 13.86 13.87
CA HIS A 77 6.30 14.16 14.96
C HIS A 77 7.76 14.32 14.52
N ASN A 78 8.12 13.81 13.34
CA ASN A 78 9.47 13.88 12.78
C ASN A 78 9.43 13.85 11.23
N PRO A 79 8.82 14.87 10.59
CA PRO A 79 8.61 14.89 9.14
C PRO A 79 9.90 14.83 8.32
N ASP A 80 11.02 15.31 8.87
CA ASP A 80 12.34 15.30 8.22
C ASP A 80 13.01 13.90 8.25
N SER A 81 12.37 12.91 8.85
CA SER A 81 12.86 11.54 8.90
C SER A 81 13.11 11.00 7.50
N ARG A 82 14.31 10.46 7.28
CA ARG A 82 14.68 9.75 6.04
C ARG A 82 14.27 8.27 6.05
N ARG A 83 13.46 7.87 7.03
CA ARG A 83 13.11 6.47 7.33
C ARG A 83 11.61 6.22 7.39
N ILE A 84 10.80 7.10 6.79
CA ILE A 84 9.34 6.95 6.72
C ILE A 84 9.02 5.92 5.63
N ILE A 85 9.03 4.64 6.00
CA ILE A 85 9.11 3.51 5.07
C ILE A 85 8.02 2.49 5.40
N VAL A 86 7.50 1.85 4.36
CA VAL A 86 6.71 0.62 4.47
C VAL A 86 7.27 -0.42 3.51
N SER A 87 7.47 -1.64 4.01
CA SER A 87 7.85 -2.80 3.22
C SER A 87 6.75 -3.87 3.26
N ALA A 88 6.41 -4.41 2.10
CA ALA A 88 5.65 -5.65 2.00
C ALA A 88 6.59 -6.87 1.84
N TRP A 89 7.89 -6.66 1.62
CA TRP A 89 8.83 -7.73 1.30
C TRP A 89 9.41 -8.40 2.56
N ASN A 90 8.60 -9.23 3.21
CA ASN A 90 9.05 -10.04 4.33
C ASN A 90 9.67 -11.35 3.84
N VAL A 91 11.00 -11.40 3.78
CA VAL A 91 11.76 -12.55 3.25
C VAL A 91 11.41 -13.87 3.95
N ALA A 92 11.22 -13.84 5.27
CA ALA A 92 10.93 -15.04 6.05
C ALA A 92 9.50 -15.55 5.83
N ASP A 93 8.61 -14.70 5.32
CA ASP A 93 7.18 -14.96 5.21
C ASP A 93 6.71 -15.17 3.75
N LEU A 94 7.61 -15.06 2.77
CA LEU A 94 7.27 -15.18 1.34
C LEU A 94 6.58 -16.52 0.99
N ASN A 95 6.93 -17.60 1.67
CA ASN A 95 6.33 -18.92 1.41
C ASN A 95 4.89 -19.04 1.92
N ASN A 96 4.43 -18.10 2.76
CA ASN A 96 3.07 -18.01 3.28
C ASN A 96 2.21 -17.04 2.45
N MET A 97 2.67 -16.62 1.27
CA MET A 97 1.96 -15.69 0.39
C MET A 97 1.55 -16.39 -0.89
N ASN A 98 0.27 -16.35 -1.24
CA ASN A 98 -0.20 -16.96 -2.49
C ASN A 98 0.31 -16.20 -3.72
N LEU A 99 0.59 -14.90 -3.56
CA LEU A 99 1.26 -14.08 -4.56
C LEU A 99 2.30 -13.17 -3.89
N PRO A 100 3.60 -13.34 -4.17
CA PRO A 100 4.64 -12.47 -3.62
C PRO A 100 4.46 -10.99 -4.04
N PRO A 101 4.69 -10.01 -3.15
CA PRO A 101 4.40 -8.60 -3.40
C PRO A 101 5.10 -8.03 -4.63
N CYS A 102 4.36 -7.47 -5.59
CA CYS A 102 4.90 -6.78 -6.75
C CYS A 102 5.36 -5.36 -6.38
N HIS A 103 4.52 -4.62 -5.67
CA HIS A 103 4.84 -3.31 -5.09
C HIS A 103 5.41 -3.51 -3.69
N ALA A 104 6.72 -3.70 -3.64
CA ALA A 104 7.42 -4.33 -2.53
C ALA A 104 7.78 -3.36 -1.40
N PHE A 105 8.06 -2.10 -1.73
CA PHE A 105 8.60 -1.12 -0.80
C PHE A 105 8.22 0.29 -1.23
N PHE A 106 7.85 1.14 -0.28
CA PHE A 106 7.64 2.55 -0.55
C PHE A 106 8.11 3.43 0.60
N GLN A 107 8.50 4.65 0.25
CA GLN A 107 9.03 5.64 1.18
C GLN A 107 8.28 6.96 1.01
N PHE A 108 7.94 7.58 2.14
CA PHE A 108 7.44 8.94 2.19
C PHE A 108 8.58 9.93 2.45
N TYR A 109 8.35 11.16 2.01
CA TYR A 109 9.26 12.28 2.24
C TYR A 109 8.46 13.58 2.37
N VAL A 110 8.79 14.38 3.38
CA VAL A 110 8.21 15.70 3.58
C VAL A 110 9.28 16.76 3.29
N ALA A 111 8.93 17.75 2.48
CA ALA A 111 9.72 18.97 2.31
C ALA A 111 8.83 20.14 1.92
N ASP A 112 9.12 21.33 2.45
CA ASP A 112 8.37 22.56 2.19
C ASP A 112 6.86 22.40 2.43
N GLY A 113 6.48 21.68 3.50
CA GLY A 113 5.07 21.37 3.81
C GLY A 113 4.39 20.47 2.79
N ARG A 114 5.14 19.69 2.00
CA ARG A 114 4.60 18.83 0.95
C ARG A 114 5.01 17.36 1.12
N LEU A 115 4.04 16.45 1.02
CA LEU A 115 4.25 15.01 1.08
C LEU A 115 4.53 14.44 -0.32
N SER A 116 5.57 13.63 -0.41
CA SER A 116 5.91 12.84 -1.59
C SER A 116 5.96 11.36 -1.24
N LEU A 117 5.69 10.50 -2.22
CA LEU A 117 5.79 9.04 -2.09
C LEU A 117 6.61 8.48 -3.26
N GLN A 118 7.60 7.67 -2.93
CA GLN A 118 8.35 6.88 -3.90
C GLN A 118 8.02 5.40 -3.72
N LEU A 119 7.68 4.71 -4.82
CA LEU A 119 7.38 3.29 -4.84
C LEU A 119 8.47 2.52 -5.60
N TYR A 120 8.96 1.46 -4.98
CA TYR A 120 9.75 0.42 -5.65
C TYR A 120 8.84 -0.76 -5.99
N GLN A 121 8.67 -1.02 -7.29
CA GLN A 121 7.89 -2.13 -7.80
C GLN A 121 8.80 -3.11 -8.54
N ARG A 122 8.96 -4.31 -7.98
CA ARG A 122 9.91 -5.35 -8.47
C ARG A 122 9.47 -6.01 -9.78
N SER A 123 8.19 -5.89 -10.13
CA SER A 123 7.60 -6.48 -11.33
C SER A 123 6.33 -5.73 -11.66
N ALA A 124 6.13 -5.42 -12.94
CA ALA A 124 5.01 -4.61 -13.39
C ALA A 124 4.46 -5.11 -14.73
N ASP A 125 3.18 -5.46 -14.74
CA ASP A 125 2.43 -5.49 -15.99
C ASP A 125 2.21 -4.03 -16.44
N ILE A 126 2.95 -3.62 -17.47
CA ILE A 126 2.96 -2.24 -17.98
C ILE A 126 1.59 -1.82 -18.54
N PHE A 127 0.79 -2.76 -19.06
CA PHE A 127 -0.46 -2.45 -19.76
C PHE A 127 -1.68 -2.44 -18.83
N LEU A 128 -1.73 -3.32 -17.82
CA LEU A 128 -2.87 -3.45 -16.92
C LEU A 128 -2.55 -3.04 -15.48
N GLY A 129 -1.35 -3.38 -14.98
CA GLY A 129 -0.96 -3.18 -13.58
C GLY A 129 -0.42 -1.79 -13.26
N VAL A 130 0.42 -1.22 -14.11
CA VAL A 130 1.08 0.08 -13.84
C VAL A 130 0.07 1.22 -13.66
N PRO A 131 -0.93 1.42 -14.55
CA PRO A 131 -1.94 2.47 -14.34
C PRO A 131 -2.75 2.29 -13.04
N PHE A 132 -3.02 1.04 -12.66
CA PHE A 132 -3.72 0.69 -11.43
C PHE A 132 -2.87 1.06 -10.20
N ASN A 133 -1.61 0.64 -10.18
CA ASN A 133 -0.69 0.88 -9.07
C ASN A 133 -0.39 2.38 -8.91
N ILE A 134 -0.18 3.11 -10.01
CA ILE A 134 0.00 4.57 -9.96
C ILE A 134 -1.20 5.24 -9.27
N ALA A 135 -2.41 4.86 -9.65
CA ALA A 135 -3.62 5.43 -9.07
C ALA A 135 -3.80 5.04 -7.59
N SER A 136 -3.51 3.78 -7.23
CA SER A 136 -3.59 3.29 -5.85
C SER A 136 -2.65 4.06 -4.92
N TYR A 137 -1.37 4.20 -5.29
CA TYR A 137 -0.40 4.92 -4.47
C TYR A 137 -0.56 6.44 -4.48
N ALA A 138 -1.07 7.01 -5.58
CA ALA A 138 -1.48 8.41 -5.58
C ALA A 138 -2.64 8.65 -4.60
N LEU A 139 -3.62 7.73 -4.53
CA LEU A 139 -4.71 7.81 -3.57
C LEU A 139 -4.20 7.62 -2.13
N LEU A 140 -3.30 6.66 -1.89
CA LEU A 140 -2.67 6.49 -0.58
C LEU A 140 -1.96 7.77 -0.12
N LEU A 141 -1.19 8.41 -1.01
CA LEU A 141 -0.53 9.68 -0.72
C LEU A 141 -1.54 10.76 -0.27
N GLN A 142 -2.70 10.86 -0.92
CA GLN A 142 -3.76 11.79 -0.52
C GLN A 142 -4.36 11.45 0.85
N ILE A 143 -4.63 10.17 1.11
CA ILE A 143 -5.20 9.70 2.39
C ILE A 143 -4.25 10.03 3.55
N ILE A 144 -2.96 9.74 3.39
CA ILE A 144 -1.95 10.02 4.42
C ILE A 144 -1.78 11.53 4.64
N ALA A 145 -1.70 12.32 3.56
CA ALA A 145 -1.62 13.77 3.65
C ALA A 145 -2.83 14.38 4.39
N ALA A 146 -4.04 13.88 4.13
CA ALA A 146 -5.25 14.33 4.81
C ALA A 146 -5.31 13.96 6.31
N ASN A 147 -4.59 12.91 6.73
CA ASN A 147 -4.57 12.41 8.11
C ASN A 147 -3.43 13.02 8.97
N ASP A 148 -2.64 13.93 8.41
CA ASP A 148 -1.50 14.55 9.11
C ASP A 148 -1.94 15.52 10.23
N GLY A 149 -3.13 16.12 10.14
CA GLY A 149 -3.71 16.88 11.26
C GLY A 149 -2.94 18.15 11.69
N THR A 150 -1.88 18.54 10.97
CA THR A 150 -1.15 19.79 11.19
C THR A 150 -1.95 20.99 10.69
N SER A 151 -1.88 22.13 11.41
CA SER A 151 -2.65 23.35 11.09
C SER A 151 -2.32 23.97 9.74
N ASP A 152 -1.13 23.66 9.21
CA ASP A 152 -0.65 24.18 7.93
C ASP A 152 -1.03 23.27 6.75
N GLY A 153 -1.45 22.02 7.03
CA GLY A 153 -1.86 21.01 6.05
C GLY A 153 -0.73 20.60 5.10
N ILE A 154 -0.28 19.34 5.17
CA ILE A 154 0.72 18.87 4.19
C ILE A 154 0.04 18.60 2.84
N GLU A 155 0.49 19.31 1.78
CA GLU A 155 -0.04 19.14 0.43
C GLU A 155 0.64 17.95 -0.28
N SER A 156 -0.12 17.08 -0.94
CA SER A 156 0.47 16.05 -1.80
C SER A 156 1.19 16.69 -3.00
N ARG A 157 2.42 16.27 -3.32
CA ARG A 157 3.15 16.85 -4.47
C ARG A 157 3.46 15.85 -5.58
N ARG A 158 4.17 14.77 -5.27
CA ARG A 158 4.74 13.90 -6.30
C ARG A 158 4.70 12.44 -5.87
N PHE A 159 4.13 11.62 -6.74
CA PHE A 159 4.31 10.19 -6.75
C PHE A 159 5.37 9.82 -7.80
N CYS A 160 6.37 9.03 -7.41
CA CYS A 160 7.42 8.56 -8.31
C CYS A 160 7.49 7.02 -8.29
N PRO A 161 6.96 6.33 -9.32
CA PRO A 161 7.14 4.91 -9.46
C PRO A 161 8.54 4.62 -10.03
N HIS A 162 9.28 3.74 -9.37
CA HIS A 162 10.48 3.12 -9.92
C HIS A 162 10.14 1.69 -10.35
N LEU A 163 10.16 1.46 -11.65
CA LEU A 163 9.82 0.19 -12.30
C LEU A 163 11.09 -0.42 -12.89
N TRP A 164 11.32 -1.70 -12.63
CA TRP A 164 12.36 -2.52 -13.25
C TRP A 164 11.76 -3.50 -14.24
#